data_AF-A0A6G0UTT2-F1
#
_entry.id   AF-A0A6G0UTT2-F1
#
_cell.length_a   1.000
_cell.length_b   1.000
_cell.length_c   1.000
_cell.angle_alpha   90.00
_cell.angle_beta   90.00
_cell.angle_gamma   90.00
#
_symmetry.space_group_name_H-M   'P 1'
#
loop_
_entity.id
_entity.type
_entity.pdbx_description
1 polymer ?
#
loop_
_entity_poly.entity_id
_entity_poly.type
_entity_poly.pdbx_seq_one_letter_code
_entity_poly.pdbx_strand_id
1 'polypeptide(L)'
;FVEYSSSDKEPDEEVKRKEEERKRRKQERKWREQLKQQEEEHKRREAEIKRQHEEERRQYEEEHKRREAEIKRQHEEEVKRKEEERKRREAEIKRQHEEEVKRKEEERKRQEAELKRQHEEELKRKEEERKKFEEEAEKYKSADHQKWTILKNDEFIKSLLRKIRNKYPGTEMEKLRAEARDRFGIDSSKYNLGITGQSGVGKSTLINAICGYDDNDSRAAEVGVTECTDRVRGYPHPKMRHLVLYDLPGAGTRSHPIGTYFFDKRLYVFDCLLVVMAVRAFEDDLILAKLAQEKGTPVVFILNYDIAQKDIGKEVEFELSWSKDIQNTSTS
;
A
#
# COMPACT_ATOMS: atom_id res chain seq x y z
N PHE A 1 4.48 -53.99 159.72
CA PHE A 1 3.44 -54.15 160.76
C PHE A 1 2.18 -54.71 160.11
N VAL A 2 1.24 -55.17 160.93
CA VAL A 2 0.08 -56.03 160.61
C VAL A 2 -1.17 -55.29 161.14
N GLU A 3 -2.40 -55.34 160.61
CA GLU A 3 -3.11 -56.32 159.75
C GLU A 3 -4.21 -55.66 158.86
N TYR A 4 -4.93 -56.46 158.04
CA TYR A 4 -6.38 -56.47 157.69
C TYR A 4 -7.27 -55.18 157.58
N SER A 5 -8.40 -55.12 156.83
CA SER A 5 -9.23 -56.15 156.17
C SER A 5 -10.18 -55.62 155.05
N SER A 6 -10.80 -56.56 154.32
CA SER A 6 -12.21 -56.60 153.85
C SER A 6 -12.68 -56.14 152.43
N SER A 7 -13.22 -57.14 151.72
CA SER A 7 -14.47 -57.17 150.90
C SER A 7 -14.62 -56.42 149.55
N ASP A 8 -14.45 -57.18 148.47
CA ASP A 8 -15.36 -57.42 147.32
C ASP A 8 -16.09 -56.26 146.58
N LYS A 9 -15.68 -56.03 145.31
CA LYS A 9 -16.47 -55.58 144.12
C LYS A 9 -15.53 -55.39 142.89
N GLU A 10 -15.92 -55.48 141.61
CA GLU A 10 -17.11 -56.01 140.93
C GLU A 10 -16.77 -56.37 139.45
N PRO A 11 -17.33 -57.42 138.79
CA PRO A 11 -16.81 -57.92 137.48
C PRO A 11 -17.16 -57.12 136.20
N ASP A 12 -17.76 -55.93 136.31
CA ASP A 12 -18.58 -55.34 135.24
C ASP A 12 -17.80 -54.45 134.23
N GLU A 13 -16.66 -53.86 134.61
CA GLU A 13 -15.91 -52.97 133.71
C GLU A 13 -15.22 -53.67 132.52
N GLU A 14 -14.69 -54.89 132.73
CA GLU A 14 -13.91 -55.57 131.69
C GLU A 14 -14.80 -56.05 130.53
N VAL A 15 -16.03 -56.45 130.84
CA VAL A 15 -17.05 -56.81 129.84
C VAL A 15 -17.44 -55.58 129.02
N LYS A 16 -17.68 -54.44 129.67
CA LYS A 16 -17.98 -53.17 129.01
C LYS A 16 -16.86 -52.75 128.06
N ARG A 17 -15.59 -52.77 128.49
CA ARG A 17 -14.44 -52.50 127.61
C ARG A 17 -14.38 -53.42 126.39
N LYS A 18 -14.59 -54.73 126.55
CA LYS A 18 -14.61 -55.69 125.43
C LYS A 18 -15.79 -55.46 124.48
N GLU A 19 -16.95 -55.04 124.99
CA GLU A 19 -18.10 -54.71 124.16
C GLU A 19 -17.91 -53.37 123.41
N GLU A 20 -17.34 -52.36 124.05
CA GLU A 20 -16.93 -51.09 123.42
C GLU A 20 -15.87 -51.30 122.35
N GLU A 21 -14.85 -52.12 122.59
CA GLU A 21 -13.85 -52.46 121.58
C GLU A 21 -14.49 -53.20 120.39
N ARG A 22 -15.45 -54.10 120.66
CA ARG A 22 -16.24 -54.79 119.61
C ARG A 22 -17.16 -53.83 118.85
N LYS A 23 -17.71 -52.79 119.49
CA LYS A 23 -18.45 -51.69 118.85
C LYS A 23 -17.52 -50.83 117.99
N ARG A 24 -16.34 -50.47 118.49
CA ARG A 24 -15.31 -49.67 117.80
C ARG A 24 -14.74 -50.39 116.59
N ARG A 25 -14.39 -51.68 116.71
CA ARG A 25 -13.99 -52.55 115.57
C ARG A 25 -15.12 -52.72 114.55
N LYS A 26 -16.40 -52.74 114.95
CA LYS A 26 -17.55 -52.73 114.03
C LYS A 26 -17.68 -51.40 113.28
N GLN A 27 -17.52 -50.27 113.98
CA GLN A 27 -17.53 -48.93 113.36
C GLN A 27 -16.34 -48.76 112.41
N GLU A 28 -15.14 -49.17 112.80
CA GLU A 28 -13.94 -49.10 111.96
C GLU A 28 -14.06 -49.99 110.70
N ARG A 29 -14.63 -51.19 110.82
CA ARG A 29 -14.94 -52.03 109.64
C ARG A 29 -15.93 -51.33 108.72
N LYS A 30 -17.03 -50.76 109.24
CA LYS A 30 -17.98 -49.97 108.43
C LYS A 30 -17.31 -48.78 107.76
N TRP A 31 -16.45 -48.05 108.46
CA TRP A 31 -15.72 -46.90 107.94
C TRP A 31 -14.75 -47.29 106.81
N ARG A 32 -13.98 -48.36 106.99
CA ARG A 32 -13.10 -48.91 105.94
C ARG A 32 -13.88 -49.43 104.73
N GLU A 33 -15.05 -50.01 104.95
CA GLU A 33 -15.96 -50.51 103.90
C GLU A 33 -16.59 -49.35 103.11
N GLN A 34 -17.02 -48.28 103.79
CA GLN A 34 -17.47 -47.03 103.17
C GLN A 34 -16.34 -46.32 102.39
N LEU A 35 -15.13 -46.26 102.96
CA LEU A 35 -13.97 -45.69 102.28
C LEU A 35 -13.63 -46.48 101.00
N LYS A 36 -13.67 -47.81 101.05
CA LYS A 36 -13.47 -48.66 99.87
C LYS A 36 -14.57 -48.47 98.82
N GLN A 37 -15.82 -48.29 99.23
CA GLN A 37 -16.92 -47.95 98.32
C GLN A 37 -16.69 -46.59 97.65
N GLN A 38 -16.26 -45.57 98.40
CA GLN A 38 -15.91 -44.25 97.84
C GLN A 38 -14.71 -44.31 96.90
N GLU A 39 -13.67 -45.10 97.22
CA GLU A 39 -12.54 -45.33 96.31
C GLU A 39 -12.95 -46.06 95.02
N GLU A 40 -13.80 -47.09 95.12
CA GLU A 40 -14.30 -47.80 93.93
C GLU A 40 -15.23 -46.92 93.10
N GLU A 41 -16.03 -46.05 93.73
CA GLU A 41 -16.86 -45.07 93.04
C GLU A 41 -16.01 -43.99 92.36
N HIS A 42 -14.98 -43.46 93.04
CA HIS A 42 -14.03 -42.51 92.46
C HIS A 42 -13.35 -43.10 91.23
N LYS A 43 -12.81 -44.32 91.34
CA LYS A 43 -12.17 -45.05 90.22
C LYS A 43 -13.14 -45.33 89.07
N ARG A 44 -14.43 -45.57 89.35
CA ARG A 44 -15.48 -45.69 88.31
C ARG A 44 -15.71 -44.34 87.60
N ARG A 45 -15.89 -43.26 88.36
CA ARG A 45 -16.08 -41.89 87.82
C ARG A 45 -14.87 -41.43 87.00
N GLU A 46 -13.65 -41.66 87.46
CA GLU A 46 -12.41 -41.39 86.71
C GLU A 46 -12.34 -42.21 85.40
N ALA A 47 -12.67 -43.50 85.45
CA ALA A 47 -12.70 -44.36 84.28
C ALA A 47 -13.86 -44.03 83.32
N GLU A 48 -14.92 -43.37 83.79
CA GLU A 48 -16.04 -42.87 82.98
C GLU A 48 -15.69 -41.54 82.31
N ILE A 49 -15.19 -40.56 83.06
CA ILE A 49 -14.65 -39.29 82.52
C ILE A 49 -13.56 -39.55 81.48
N LYS A 50 -12.65 -40.50 81.74
CA LYS A 50 -11.61 -40.88 80.78
C LYS A 50 -12.19 -41.47 79.49
N ARG A 51 -13.27 -42.26 79.57
CA ARG A 51 -13.95 -42.81 78.39
C ARG A 51 -14.71 -41.73 77.61
N GLN A 52 -15.40 -40.83 78.31
CA GLN A 52 -16.07 -39.67 77.71
C GLN A 52 -15.06 -38.78 76.95
N HIS A 53 -13.95 -38.40 77.58
CA HIS A 53 -12.91 -37.60 76.94
C HIS A 53 -12.20 -38.35 75.78
N GLU A 54 -12.08 -39.68 75.84
CA GLU A 54 -11.56 -40.46 74.70
C GLU A 54 -12.57 -40.52 73.55
N GLU A 55 -13.87 -40.61 73.85
CA GLU A 55 -14.94 -40.60 72.86
C GLU A 55 -15.11 -39.23 72.20
N GLU A 56 -15.17 -38.14 72.98
CA GLU A 56 -15.16 -36.76 72.48
C GLU A 56 -13.96 -36.49 71.55
N ARG A 57 -12.77 -36.97 71.93
CA ARG A 57 -11.59 -36.88 71.07
C ARG A 57 -11.74 -37.65 69.77
N ARG A 58 -12.29 -38.86 69.79
CA ARG A 58 -12.55 -39.65 68.57
C ARG A 58 -13.58 -38.96 67.67
N GLN A 59 -14.65 -38.41 68.25
CA GLN A 59 -15.67 -37.64 67.54
C GLN A 59 -15.06 -36.38 66.90
N TYR A 60 -14.23 -35.62 67.63
CA TYR A 60 -13.52 -34.46 67.09
C TYR A 60 -12.52 -34.83 65.99
N GLU A 61 -11.73 -35.89 66.17
CA GLU A 61 -10.77 -36.37 65.17
C GLU A 61 -11.48 -36.93 63.91
N GLU A 62 -12.68 -37.51 64.03
CA GLU A 62 -13.52 -37.85 62.88
C GLU A 62 -14.13 -36.61 62.20
N GLU A 63 -14.66 -35.66 62.97
CA GLU A 63 -15.26 -34.46 62.40
C GLU A 63 -14.22 -33.61 61.67
N HIS A 64 -13.01 -33.47 62.23
CA HIS A 64 -11.89 -32.80 61.58
C HIS A 64 -11.58 -33.45 60.23
N LYS A 65 -11.41 -34.78 60.17
CA LYS A 65 -11.15 -35.53 58.93
C LYS A 65 -12.30 -35.39 57.91
N ARG A 66 -13.56 -35.37 58.37
CA ARG A 66 -14.73 -35.14 57.50
C ARG A 66 -14.71 -33.72 56.90
N ARG A 67 -14.45 -32.70 57.72
CA ARG A 67 -14.33 -31.28 57.30
C ARG A 67 -13.15 -31.08 56.33
N GLU A 68 -11.98 -31.65 56.61
CA GLU A 68 -10.82 -31.62 55.70
C GLU A 68 -11.12 -32.30 54.35
N ALA A 69 -11.75 -33.48 54.37
CA ALA A 69 -12.14 -34.19 53.17
C ALA A 69 -13.24 -33.46 52.37
N GLU A 70 -14.11 -32.69 53.04
CA GLU A 70 -15.09 -31.83 52.39
C GLU A 70 -14.48 -30.58 51.76
N ILE A 71 -13.64 -29.83 52.49
CA ILE A 71 -12.89 -28.68 51.96
C ILE A 71 -12.05 -29.10 50.75
N LYS A 72 -11.37 -30.26 50.83
CA LYS A 72 -10.61 -30.81 49.71
C LYS A 72 -11.47 -31.11 48.48
N ARG A 73 -12.64 -31.74 48.66
CA ARG A 73 -13.59 -32.02 47.55
C ARG A 73 -14.12 -30.73 46.93
N GLN A 74 -14.55 -29.76 47.75
CA GLN A 74 -15.01 -28.45 47.28
C GLN A 74 -13.92 -27.72 46.48
N HIS A 75 -12.65 -27.79 46.91
CA HIS A 75 -11.53 -27.21 46.18
C HIS A 75 -11.24 -27.95 44.86
N GLU A 76 -11.23 -29.27 44.84
CA GLU A 76 -11.06 -30.06 43.61
C GLU A 76 -12.18 -29.82 42.59
N GLU A 77 -13.42 -29.65 43.05
CA GLU A 77 -14.57 -29.28 42.20
C GLU A 77 -14.47 -27.83 41.70
N GLU A 78 -14.02 -26.89 42.52
CA GLU A 78 -13.80 -25.51 42.09
C GLU A 78 -12.69 -25.41 41.03
N VAL A 79 -11.59 -26.14 41.21
CA VAL A 79 -10.48 -26.21 40.24
C VAL A 79 -10.96 -26.80 38.91
N LYS A 80 -11.71 -27.91 38.93
CA LYS A 80 -12.32 -28.50 37.71
C LYS A 80 -13.25 -27.50 37.01
N ARG A 81 -14.11 -26.82 37.76
CA ARG A 81 -15.04 -25.80 37.22
C ARG A 81 -14.29 -24.64 36.56
N LYS A 82 -13.22 -24.12 37.19
CA LYS A 82 -12.36 -23.07 36.64
C LYS A 82 -11.59 -23.54 35.39
N GLU A 83 -11.14 -24.79 35.36
CA GLU A 83 -10.45 -25.35 34.19
C GLU A 83 -11.41 -25.55 33.00
N GLU A 84 -12.62 -26.05 33.23
CA GLU A 84 -13.68 -26.11 32.21
C GLU A 84 -14.05 -24.73 31.68
N GLU A 85 -14.23 -23.74 32.57
CA GLU A 85 -14.55 -22.38 32.18
C GLU A 85 -13.43 -21.77 31.32
N ARG A 86 -12.16 -22.00 31.69
CA ARG A 86 -11.01 -21.55 30.89
C ARG A 86 -11.01 -22.19 29.50
N LYS A 87 -11.23 -23.51 29.40
CA LYS A 87 -11.34 -24.23 28.10
C LYS A 87 -12.50 -23.70 27.24
N ARG A 88 -13.65 -23.36 27.84
CA ARG A 88 -14.78 -22.76 27.12
C ARG A 88 -14.42 -21.37 26.58
N ARG A 89 -13.80 -20.51 27.39
CA ARG A 89 -13.31 -19.18 26.99
C ARG A 89 -12.24 -19.27 25.88
N GLU A 90 -11.26 -20.17 26.02
CA GLU A 90 -10.23 -20.44 25.01
C GLU A 90 -10.85 -20.87 23.66
N ALA A 91 -11.82 -21.79 23.69
CA ALA A 91 -12.53 -22.25 22.50
C ALA A 91 -13.47 -21.21 21.88
N GLU A 92 -13.96 -20.24 22.66
CA GLU A 92 -14.76 -19.12 22.17
C GLU A 92 -13.89 -18.04 21.50
N ILE A 93 -12.80 -17.62 22.15
CA ILE A 93 -11.80 -16.71 21.57
C ILE A 93 -11.25 -17.28 20.25
N LYS A 94 -10.96 -18.59 20.20
CA LYS A 94 -10.51 -19.25 18.97
C LYS A 94 -11.55 -19.15 17.84
N ARG A 95 -12.84 -19.41 18.12
CA ARG A 95 -13.91 -19.31 17.11
C ARG A 95 -14.10 -17.87 16.62
N GLN A 96 -14.10 -16.90 17.52
CA GLN A 96 -14.18 -15.48 17.18
C GLN A 96 -13.02 -15.05 16.26
N HIS A 97 -11.80 -15.54 16.52
CA HIS A 97 -10.64 -15.28 15.67
C HIS A 97 -10.73 -15.96 14.30
N GLU A 98 -11.17 -17.22 14.23
CA GLU A 98 -11.39 -17.95 12.97
C GLU A 98 -12.47 -17.27 12.10
N GLU A 99 -13.55 -16.78 12.70
CA GLU A 99 -14.58 -15.98 12.02
C GLU A 99 -14.06 -14.61 11.57
N GLU A 100 -13.25 -13.92 12.37
CA GLU A 100 -12.66 -12.62 12.01
C GLU A 100 -11.67 -12.76 10.83
N VAL A 101 -10.82 -13.78 10.86
CA VAL A 101 -9.88 -14.10 9.77
C VAL A 101 -10.64 -14.41 8.49
N LYS A 102 -11.69 -15.25 8.55
CA LYS A 102 -12.54 -15.55 7.40
C LYS A 102 -13.21 -14.29 6.84
N ARG A 103 -13.75 -13.42 7.70
CA ARG A 103 -14.37 -12.15 7.28
C ARG A 103 -13.38 -11.24 6.55
N LYS A 104 -12.16 -11.09 7.07
CA LYS A 104 -11.08 -10.31 6.43
C LYS A 104 -10.64 -10.92 5.09
N GLU A 105 -10.63 -12.25 4.97
CA GLU A 105 -10.28 -12.93 3.72
C GLU A 105 -11.37 -12.72 2.64
N GLU A 106 -12.64 -12.82 3.02
CA GLU A 106 -13.77 -12.50 2.13
C GLU A 106 -13.80 -11.03 1.72
N GLU A 107 -13.49 -10.11 2.63
CA GLU A 107 -13.39 -8.67 2.34
C GLU A 107 -12.27 -8.36 1.34
N ARG A 108 -11.07 -8.90 1.57
CA ARG A 108 -9.94 -8.77 0.63
C ARG A 108 -10.30 -9.32 -0.76
N LYS A 109 -10.97 -10.47 -0.84
CA LYS A 109 -11.42 -11.07 -2.10
C LYS A 109 -12.44 -10.18 -2.85
N ARG A 110 -13.28 -9.42 -2.15
CA ARG A 110 -14.18 -8.44 -2.75
C ARG A 110 -13.41 -7.24 -3.31
N GLN A 111 -12.48 -6.67 -2.52
CA GLN A 111 -11.63 -5.55 -2.94
C GLN A 111 -10.78 -5.90 -4.18
N GLU A 112 -10.17 -7.10 -4.20
CA GLU A 112 -9.39 -7.60 -5.34
C GLU A 112 -10.26 -7.77 -6.61
N ALA A 113 -11.48 -8.30 -6.47
CA ALA A 113 -12.43 -8.43 -7.57
C ALA A 113 -12.95 -7.09 -8.09
N GLU A 114 -13.10 -6.09 -7.21
CA GLU A 114 -13.52 -4.73 -7.57
C GLU A 114 -12.42 -3.98 -8.34
N LEU A 115 -11.18 -3.97 -7.82
CA LEU A 115 -10.02 -3.40 -8.52
C LEU A 115 -9.82 -4.03 -9.90
N LYS A 116 -10.01 -5.35 -10.02
CA LYS A 116 -9.94 -6.06 -11.30
C LYS A 116 -11.02 -5.61 -12.28
N ARG A 117 -12.26 -5.36 -11.82
CA ARG A 117 -13.34 -4.82 -12.66
C ARG A 117 -13.04 -3.40 -13.14
N GLN A 118 -12.62 -2.52 -12.23
CA GLN A 118 -12.25 -1.14 -12.55
C GLN A 118 -11.16 -1.09 -13.63
N HIS A 119 -10.14 -1.95 -13.53
CA HIS A 119 -9.10 -2.05 -14.55
C HIS A 119 -9.59 -2.65 -15.88
N GLU A 120 -10.48 -3.64 -15.85
CA GLU A 120 -11.07 -4.21 -17.07
C GLU A 120 -11.98 -3.20 -17.80
N GLU A 121 -12.71 -2.36 -17.06
CA GLU A 121 -13.51 -1.25 -17.59
C GLU A 121 -12.62 -0.13 -18.15
N GLU A 122 -11.52 0.21 -17.49
CA GLU A 122 -10.50 1.15 -17.98
C GLU A 122 -9.88 0.69 -19.30
N LEU A 123 -9.52 -0.59 -19.40
CA LEU A 123 -8.97 -1.19 -20.63
C LEU A 123 -9.99 -1.19 -21.78
N LYS A 124 -11.26 -1.52 -21.50
CA LYS A 124 -12.35 -1.44 -22.50
C LYS A 124 -12.56 -0.01 -22.98
N ARG A 125 -12.59 0.96 -22.07
CA ARG A 125 -12.71 2.39 -22.41
C ARG A 125 -11.56 2.85 -23.30
N LYS A 126 -10.31 2.52 -22.94
CA LYS A 126 -9.12 2.83 -23.75
C LYS A 126 -9.16 2.15 -25.13
N GLU A 127 -9.72 0.96 -25.24
CA GLU A 127 -9.95 0.31 -26.53
C GLU A 127 -11.05 0.97 -27.35
N GLU A 128 -12.17 1.39 -26.76
CA GLU A 128 -13.20 2.14 -27.46
C GLU A 128 -12.70 3.50 -27.95
N GLU A 129 -11.95 4.22 -27.12
CA GLU A 129 -11.29 5.47 -27.49
C GLU A 129 -10.30 5.26 -28.64
N ARG A 130 -9.51 4.17 -28.61
CA ARG A 130 -8.62 3.77 -29.73
C ARG A 130 -9.40 3.46 -31.01
N LYS A 131 -10.51 2.72 -30.93
CA LYS A 131 -11.34 2.36 -32.11
C LYS A 131 -12.02 3.60 -32.72
N LYS A 132 -12.53 4.51 -31.89
CA LYS A 132 -13.08 5.81 -32.35
C LYS A 132 -12.02 6.63 -33.09
N PHE A 133 -10.81 6.74 -32.51
CA PHE A 133 -9.66 7.40 -33.15
C PHE A 133 -9.24 6.71 -34.46
N GLU A 134 -9.25 5.38 -34.52
CA GLU A 134 -8.89 4.60 -35.72
C GLU A 134 -9.94 4.78 -36.85
N GLU A 135 -11.23 4.74 -36.54
CA GLU A 135 -12.32 5.06 -37.49
C GLU A 135 -12.29 6.52 -37.96
N GLU A 136 -11.97 7.46 -37.07
CA GLU A 136 -11.86 8.88 -37.40
C GLU A 136 -10.65 9.14 -38.30
N ALA A 137 -9.50 8.54 -38.00
CA ALA A 137 -8.33 8.55 -38.86
C ALA A 137 -8.62 7.92 -40.24
N GLU A 138 -9.42 6.84 -40.30
CA GLU A 138 -9.85 6.22 -41.57
C GLU A 138 -10.72 7.18 -42.41
N LYS A 139 -11.67 7.88 -41.77
CA LYS A 139 -12.47 8.93 -42.42
C LYS A 139 -11.57 10.07 -42.93
N TYR A 140 -10.61 10.54 -42.12
CA TYR A 140 -9.67 11.59 -42.54
C TYR A 140 -8.76 11.16 -43.69
N LYS A 141 -8.24 9.91 -43.74
CA LYS A 141 -7.50 9.38 -44.90
C LYS A 141 -8.30 9.53 -46.20
N SER A 142 -9.61 9.29 -46.17
CA SER A 142 -10.47 9.40 -47.36
C SER A 142 -10.63 10.86 -47.84
N ALA A 143 -10.75 11.81 -46.92
CA ALA A 143 -10.84 13.24 -47.22
C ALA A 143 -9.51 13.81 -47.71
N ASP A 144 -8.40 13.45 -47.07
CA ASP A 144 -7.07 13.93 -47.44
C ASP A 144 -6.61 13.38 -48.80
N HIS A 145 -7.16 12.26 -49.30
CA HIS A 145 -6.88 11.83 -50.67
C HIS A 145 -7.31 12.88 -51.73
N GLN A 146 -8.38 13.62 -51.46
CA GLN A 146 -8.79 14.76 -52.28
C GLN A 146 -7.87 15.96 -52.06
N LYS A 147 -7.56 16.31 -50.80
CA LYS A 147 -6.70 17.47 -50.47
C LYS A 147 -5.26 17.31 -50.97
N TRP A 148 -4.69 16.12 -50.88
CA TRP A 148 -3.36 15.77 -51.39
C TRP A 148 -3.29 15.80 -52.93
N THR A 149 -4.41 15.50 -53.59
CA THR A 149 -4.57 15.66 -55.05
C THR A 149 -4.61 17.15 -55.46
N ILE A 150 -5.14 18.01 -54.60
CA ILE A 150 -5.08 19.48 -54.76
C ILE A 150 -3.65 19.98 -54.57
N LEU A 151 -2.96 19.65 -53.45
CA LEU A 151 -1.57 20.06 -53.22
C LEU A 151 -0.61 19.63 -54.35
N LYS A 152 -0.80 18.45 -54.95
CA LYS A 152 -0.04 18.00 -56.12
C LYS A 152 -0.20 18.90 -57.35
N ASN A 153 -1.34 19.57 -57.47
CA ASN A 153 -1.67 20.44 -58.61
C ASN A 153 -1.57 21.93 -58.29
N ASP A 154 -1.25 22.31 -57.06
CA ASP A 154 -1.18 23.70 -56.63
C ASP A 154 -0.11 24.51 -57.40
N GLU A 155 -0.54 25.60 -58.03
CA GLU A 155 0.34 26.46 -58.83
C GLU A 155 1.26 27.35 -57.98
N PHE A 156 0.95 27.61 -56.71
CA PHE A 156 1.88 28.27 -55.80
C PHE A 156 3.05 27.34 -55.46
N ILE A 157 2.79 26.06 -55.13
CA ILE A 157 3.82 25.03 -54.89
C ILE A 157 4.63 24.79 -56.17
N LYS A 158 4.01 24.59 -57.34
CA LYS A 158 4.74 24.46 -58.62
C LYS A 158 5.58 25.70 -58.93
N SER A 159 5.06 26.91 -58.68
CA SER A 159 5.78 28.17 -58.84
C SER A 159 6.94 28.30 -57.87
N LEU A 160 6.77 27.87 -56.62
CA LEU A 160 7.79 27.83 -55.58
C LEU A 160 8.92 26.85 -55.92
N LEU A 161 8.60 25.60 -56.27
CA LEU A 161 9.56 24.60 -56.72
C LEU A 161 10.32 25.08 -57.96
N ARG A 162 9.64 25.73 -58.91
CA ARG A 162 10.27 26.39 -60.08
C ARG A 162 11.20 27.54 -59.67
N LYS A 163 10.82 28.41 -58.73
CA LYS A 163 11.70 29.48 -58.20
C LYS A 163 12.95 28.89 -57.54
N ILE A 164 12.80 27.83 -56.75
CA ILE A 164 13.90 27.13 -56.07
C ILE A 164 14.82 26.45 -57.09
N ARG A 165 14.26 25.76 -58.09
CA ARG A 165 15.02 25.14 -59.19
C ARG A 165 15.78 26.17 -60.03
N ASN A 166 15.20 27.35 -60.24
CA ASN A 166 15.84 28.43 -60.98
C ASN A 166 16.87 29.22 -60.14
N LYS A 167 16.74 29.24 -58.81
CA LYS A 167 17.73 29.83 -57.87
C LYS A 167 18.92 28.91 -57.61
N TYR A 168 18.71 27.59 -57.67
CA TYR A 168 19.74 26.55 -57.49
C TYR A 168 19.74 25.52 -58.63
N PRO A 169 19.99 25.94 -59.89
CA PRO A 169 20.04 25.04 -61.04
C PRO A 169 21.37 24.28 -61.08
N GLY A 170 21.32 22.95 -61.23
CA GLY A 170 22.52 22.11 -61.42
C GLY A 170 23.54 22.11 -60.28
N THR A 171 23.21 22.69 -59.11
CA THR A 171 24.13 22.84 -57.99
C THR A 171 24.46 21.48 -57.35
N GLU A 172 25.74 21.15 -57.18
CA GLU A 172 26.16 20.01 -56.36
C GLU A 172 25.76 20.25 -54.90
N MET A 173 24.60 19.69 -54.51
CA MET A 173 24.07 19.80 -53.15
C MET A 173 25.04 19.29 -52.09
N GLU A 174 25.92 18.35 -52.43
CA GLU A 174 26.98 17.83 -51.55
C GLU A 174 28.06 18.88 -51.26
N LYS A 175 28.50 19.65 -52.27
CA LYS A 175 29.43 20.78 -52.08
C LYS A 175 28.76 21.90 -51.27
N LEU A 176 27.52 22.25 -51.60
CA LEU A 176 26.76 23.24 -50.84
C LEU A 176 26.53 22.82 -49.37
N ARG A 177 26.24 21.53 -49.13
CA ARG A 177 26.16 20.90 -47.80
C ARG A 177 27.51 20.98 -47.08
N ALA A 178 28.61 20.60 -47.72
CA ALA A 178 29.95 20.64 -47.14
C ALA A 178 30.39 22.05 -46.74
N GLU A 179 30.31 23.03 -47.66
CA GLU A 179 30.64 24.43 -47.35
C GLU A 179 29.72 25.03 -46.27
N ALA A 180 28.45 24.62 -46.22
CA ALA A 180 27.52 25.11 -45.20
C ALA A 180 27.76 24.45 -43.83
N ARG A 181 28.20 23.18 -43.78
CA ARG A 181 28.64 22.52 -42.54
C ARG A 181 29.90 23.18 -41.99
N ASP A 182 30.91 23.39 -42.83
CA ASP A 182 32.16 24.07 -42.49
C ASP A 182 31.91 25.47 -41.89
N ARG A 183 31.15 26.31 -42.62
CA ARG A 183 30.74 27.67 -42.16
C ARG A 183 29.88 27.71 -40.89
N PHE A 184 29.47 26.56 -40.34
CA PHE A 184 28.72 26.45 -39.08
C PHE A 184 29.44 25.61 -38.01
N GLY A 185 30.60 25.00 -38.30
CA GLY A 185 31.23 24.04 -37.39
C GLY A 185 30.41 22.74 -37.18
N ILE A 186 29.59 22.35 -38.16
CA ILE A 186 28.87 21.06 -38.13
C ILE A 186 29.83 19.95 -38.53
N ASP A 187 30.08 19.03 -37.60
CA ASP A 187 31.04 17.95 -37.77
C ASP A 187 30.55 16.91 -38.78
N SER A 188 31.20 16.87 -39.94
CA SER A 188 30.87 15.94 -41.03
C SER A 188 31.33 14.50 -40.78
N SER A 189 32.03 14.22 -39.67
CA SER A 189 32.34 12.86 -39.20
C SER A 189 31.27 12.27 -38.25
N LYS A 190 30.21 13.03 -37.98
CA LYS A 190 29.05 12.64 -37.18
C LYS A 190 27.78 12.59 -38.01
N TYR A 191 26.77 11.89 -37.51
CA TYR A 191 25.39 11.95 -37.97
C TYR A 191 24.70 13.16 -37.32
N ASN A 192 24.27 14.11 -38.14
CA ASN A 192 23.68 15.38 -37.74
C ASN A 192 22.18 15.35 -38.07
N LEU A 193 21.33 15.14 -37.06
CA LEU A 193 19.87 15.06 -37.22
C LEU A 193 19.22 16.40 -36.88
N GLY A 194 18.49 17.00 -37.83
CA GLY A 194 17.76 18.25 -37.61
C GLY A 194 16.32 17.98 -37.16
N ILE A 195 15.93 18.47 -35.98
CA ILE A 195 14.60 18.26 -35.39
C ILE A 195 13.76 19.52 -35.61
N THR A 196 12.69 19.39 -36.40
CA THR A 196 11.81 20.48 -36.87
C THR A 196 10.34 20.12 -36.63
N GLY A 197 9.43 21.04 -36.95
CA GLY A 197 8.01 21.01 -36.61
C GLY A 197 7.58 22.28 -35.88
N GLN A 198 6.27 22.49 -35.73
CA GLN A 198 5.70 23.70 -35.12
C GLN A 198 6.15 23.94 -33.66
N SER A 199 5.81 25.10 -33.09
CA SER A 199 5.95 25.32 -31.66
C SER A 199 5.03 24.40 -30.85
N GLY A 200 5.34 24.15 -29.57
CA GLY A 200 4.52 23.30 -28.69
C GLY A 200 4.59 21.79 -28.93
N VAL A 201 4.90 21.29 -30.13
CA VAL A 201 4.85 19.84 -30.50
C VAL A 201 5.82 18.90 -29.74
N GLY A 202 6.60 19.41 -28.78
CA GLY A 202 7.49 18.59 -27.95
C GLY A 202 8.90 18.31 -28.52
N LYS A 203 9.42 19.15 -29.42
CA LYS A 203 10.79 19.02 -29.98
C LYS A 203 11.87 18.88 -28.89
N SER A 204 11.89 19.80 -27.91
CA SER A 204 12.82 19.76 -26.77
C SER A 204 12.67 18.48 -25.95
N THR A 205 11.42 18.06 -25.68
CA THR A 205 11.10 16.83 -24.95
C THR A 205 11.64 15.59 -25.66
N LEU A 206 11.53 15.54 -27.00
CA LEU A 206 12.09 14.46 -27.81
C LEU A 206 13.64 14.46 -27.75
N ILE A 207 14.29 15.62 -27.78
CA ILE A 207 15.75 15.74 -27.62
C ILE A 207 16.20 15.21 -26.25
N ASN A 208 15.50 15.59 -25.19
CA ASN A 208 15.79 15.14 -23.82
C ASN A 208 15.59 13.63 -23.68
N ALA A 209 14.48 13.10 -24.21
CA ALA A 209 14.18 11.67 -24.20
C ALA A 209 15.21 10.83 -24.99
N ILE A 210 15.65 11.28 -26.16
CA ILE A 210 16.69 10.58 -26.95
C ILE A 210 18.04 10.64 -26.23
N CYS A 211 18.43 11.80 -25.69
CA CYS A 211 19.71 11.95 -24.98
C CYS A 211 19.73 11.24 -23.60
N GLY A 212 18.57 11.04 -22.98
CA GLY A 212 18.45 10.59 -21.59
C GLY A 212 18.79 11.70 -20.60
N TYR A 213 18.28 12.91 -20.82
CA TYR A 213 18.35 14.04 -19.89
C TYR A 213 17.01 14.23 -19.17
N ASP A 214 17.06 14.40 -17.85
CA ASP A 214 15.91 14.84 -17.04
C ASP A 214 15.71 16.36 -17.18
N ASP A 215 14.52 16.87 -16.87
CA ASP A 215 14.18 18.31 -16.99
C ASP A 215 15.04 19.24 -16.11
N ASN A 216 15.81 18.70 -15.16
CA ASN A 216 16.74 19.42 -14.29
C ASN A 216 18.22 19.34 -14.74
N ASP A 217 18.54 18.64 -15.84
CA ASP A 217 19.91 18.57 -16.36
C ASP A 217 20.28 19.87 -17.07
N SER A 218 21.41 20.48 -16.69
CA SER A 218 21.91 21.74 -17.30
C SER A 218 22.25 21.62 -18.79
N ARG A 219 22.26 20.41 -19.35
CA ARG A 219 22.49 20.11 -20.77
C ARG A 219 21.19 19.85 -21.56
N ALA A 220 20.05 19.78 -20.88
CA ALA A 220 18.74 19.56 -21.49
C ALA A 220 18.41 20.66 -22.51
N ALA A 221 17.56 20.31 -23.47
CA ALA A 221 16.81 21.27 -24.27
C ALA A 221 15.69 21.87 -23.41
N GLU A 222 15.60 23.20 -23.39
CA GLU A 222 14.59 23.93 -22.61
C GLU A 222 13.18 23.62 -23.13
N VAL A 223 12.28 23.22 -22.24
CA VAL A 223 10.90 22.83 -22.55
C VAL A 223 9.95 23.96 -22.13
N GLY A 224 9.28 24.59 -23.10
CA GLY A 224 8.32 25.66 -22.83
C GLY A 224 7.71 26.26 -24.10
N VAL A 225 6.63 27.04 -23.95
CA VAL A 225 5.97 27.76 -25.05
C VAL A 225 6.67 29.10 -25.30
N THR A 226 7.97 29.06 -25.60
CA THR A 226 8.82 30.24 -25.78
C THR A 226 9.35 30.28 -27.20
N GLU A 227 8.57 30.85 -28.13
CA GLU A 227 8.96 31.04 -29.53
C GLU A 227 10.09 32.08 -29.69
N CYS A 228 11.35 31.70 -29.43
CA CYS A 228 12.52 32.57 -29.63
C CYS A 228 13.83 31.86 -30.04
N THR A 229 13.82 30.56 -30.32
CA THR A 229 15.04 29.79 -30.70
C THR A 229 15.48 30.05 -32.15
N ASP A 230 15.83 31.30 -32.46
CA ASP A 230 16.26 31.72 -33.81
C ASP A 230 17.60 31.08 -34.25
N ARG A 231 18.36 30.56 -33.28
CA ARG A 231 19.67 29.91 -33.44
C ARG A 231 19.53 28.40 -33.30
N VAL A 232 19.93 27.68 -34.34
CA VAL A 232 20.09 26.22 -34.32
C VAL A 232 21.01 25.78 -33.18
N ARG A 233 20.55 24.93 -32.27
CA ARG A 233 21.32 24.44 -31.10
C ARG A 233 21.58 22.94 -31.22
N GLY A 234 22.86 22.57 -31.20
CA GLY A 234 23.30 21.17 -31.25
C GLY A 234 23.44 20.54 -29.86
N TYR A 235 22.95 19.32 -29.72
CA TYR A 235 22.99 18.48 -28.53
C TYR A 235 23.70 17.16 -28.90
N PRO A 236 25.02 17.03 -28.62
CA PRO A 236 25.74 15.78 -28.79
C PRO A 236 25.18 14.71 -27.85
N HIS A 237 24.88 13.52 -28.37
CA HIS A 237 24.30 12.46 -27.57
C HIS A 237 25.35 11.89 -26.59
N PRO A 238 25.08 11.79 -25.27
CA PRO A 238 26.10 11.47 -24.26
C PRO A 238 26.73 10.06 -24.41
N LYS A 239 25.94 9.06 -24.81
CA LYS A 239 26.43 7.69 -25.09
C LYS A 239 26.88 7.50 -26.55
N MET A 240 26.04 7.84 -27.53
CA MET A 240 26.32 7.72 -28.97
C MET A 240 27.18 8.89 -29.49
N ARG A 241 28.50 8.82 -29.29
CA ARG A 241 29.47 9.91 -29.61
C ARG A 241 29.48 10.40 -31.07
N HIS A 242 28.95 9.60 -32.01
CA HIS A 242 28.83 9.95 -33.43
C HIS A 242 27.47 10.58 -33.80
N LEU A 243 26.60 10.87 -32.83
CA LEU A 243 25.27 11.44 -33.05
C LEU A 243 25.17 12.85 -32.44
N VAL A 244 24.67 13.80 -33.22
CA VAL A 244 24.28 15.14 -32.75
C VAL A 244 22.84 15.42 -33.19
N LEU A 245 21.99 15.76 -32.22
CA LEU A 245 20.64 16.24 -32.47
C LEU A 245 20.67 17.78 -32.54
N TYR A 246 19.98 18.37 -33.49
CA TYR A 246 19.91 19.83 -33.64
C TYR A 246 18.46 20.29 -33.50
N ASP A 247 18.19 21.13 -32.49
CA ASP A 247 16.89 21.80 -32.38
C ASP A 247 16.81 22.93 -33.42
N LEU A 248 15.70 22.99 -34.15
CA LEU A 248 15.46 23.93 -35.24
C LEU A 248 14.26 24.83 -34.90
N PRO A 249 14.30 26.13 -35.25
CA PRO A 249 13.17 27.04 -35.07
C PRO A 249 11.90 26.51 -35.75
N GLY A 250 10.74 26.80 -35.14
CA GLY A 250 9.44 26.32 -35.63
C GLY A 250 9.11 26.81 -37.04
N ALA A 251 8.89 25.85 -37.94
CA ALA A 251 8.31 26.12 -39.26
C ALA A 251 6.87 26.66 -39.12
N GLY A 252 6.43 27.46 -40.10
CA GLY A 252 5.05 27.99 -40.16
C GLY A 252 4.77 29.25 -39.30
N THR A 253 5.77 29.77 -38.59
CA THR A 253 5.63 31.04 -37.84
C THR A 253 5.63 32.25 -38.79
N ARG A 254 4.99 33.37 -38.38
CA ARG A 254 4.91 34.61 -39.21
C ARG A 254 6.26 35.18 -39.65
N SER A 255 7.35 34.84 -38.95
CA SER A 255 8.73 35.21 -39.25
C SER A 255 9.45 34.22 -40.20
N HIS A 256 8.86 33.07 -40.52
CA HIS A 256 9.51 31.97 -41.25
C HIS A 256 8.65 31.41 -42.39
N PRO A 257 8.54 32.11 -43.54
CA PRO A 257 7.81 31.63 -44.71
C PRO A 257 8.35 30.29 -45.20
N ILE A 258 7.49 29.26 -45.28
CA ILE A 258 7.89 27.88 -45.57
C ILE A 258 8.69 27.74 -46.88
N GLY A 259 8.35 28.55 -47.88
CA GLY A 259 8.98 28.52 -49.19
C GLY A 259 10.45 28.92 -49.23
N THR A 260 10.97 29.56 -48.19
CA THR A 260 12.42 29.82 -48.07
C THR A 260 13.04 29.19 -46.84
N TYR A 261 12.26 28.87 -45.80
CA TYR A 261 12.69 28.22 -44.55
C TYR A 261 13.73 27.09 -44.73
N PHE A 262 13.49 26.13 -45.63
CA PHE A 262 14.44 25.02 -45.90
C PHE A 262 15.84 25.50 -46.31
N PHE A 263 15.93 26.59 -47.08
CA PHE A 263 17.21 27.16 -47.53
C PHE A 263 17.77 28.22 -46.59
N ASP A 264 16.91 29.00 -45.92
CA ASP A 264 17.31 30.12 -45.06
C ASP A 264 17.84 29.61 -43.71
N LYS A 265 17.15 28.63 -43.10
CA LYS A 265 17.67 27.85 -41.96
C LYS A 265 18.58 26.69 -42.42
N ARG A 266 18.82 26.58 -43.74
CA ARG A 266 19.82 25.71 -44.39
C ARG A 266 19.71 24.22 -44.05
N LEU A 267 18.49 23.69 -43.97
CA LEU A 267 18.22 22.33 -43.48
C LEU A 267 18.86 21.21 -44.30
N TYR A 268 19.27 21.50 -45.53
CA TYR A 268 20.12 20.63 -46.34
C TYR A 268 21.49 20.31 -45.70
N VAL A 269 21.93 21.00 -44.63
CA VAL A 269 23.14 20.61 -43.89
C VAL A 269 22.97 19.32 -43.10
N PHE A 270 21.76 18.90 -42.76
CA PHE A 270 21.53 17.71 -41.93
C PHE A 270 21.56 16.41 -42.75
N ASP A 271 21.94 15.31 -42.09
CA ASP A 271 21.98 13.97 -42.68
C ASP A 271 20.57 13.34 -42.76
N CYS A 272 19.68 13.76 -41.86
CA CYS A 272 18.23 13.49 -41.91
C CYS A 272 17.48 14.56 -41.08
N LEU A 273 16.22 14.82 -41.45
CA LEU A 273 15.30 15.67 -40.68
C LEU A 273 14.26 14.82 -39.96
N LEU A 274 14.04 15.11 -38.68
CA LEU A 274 12.97 14.56 -37.87
C LEU A 274 11.87 15.63 -37.73
N VAL A 275 10.71 15.40 -38.33
CA VAL A 275 9.56 16.32 -38.29
C VAL A 275 8.61 15.87 -37.19
N VAL A 276 8.54 16.64 -36.11
CA VAL A 276 7.74 16.33 -34.92
C VAL A 276 6.36 16.99 -35.03
N MET A 277 5.32 16.22 -34.76
CA MET A 277 3.93 16.55 -35.04
C MET A 277 3.08 16.34 -33.77
N ALA A 278 2.12 17.23 -33.49
CA ALA A 278 1.15 17.02 -32.41
C ALA A 278 -0.12 16.32 -32.91
N VAL A 279 -0.95 17.00 -33.72
CA VAL A 279 -2.30 16.51 -34.08
C VAL A 279 -2.41 16.08 -35.54
N ARG A 280 -1.88 16.87 -36.48
CA ARG A 280 -1.99 16.66 -37.93
C ARG A 280 -0.66 17.03 -38.62
N ALA A 281 -0.46 16.59 -39.86
CA ALA A 281 0.54 17.22 -40.73
C ALA A 281 -0.02 18.56 -41.21
N PHE A 282 0.69 19.65 -40.98
CA PHE A 282 0.34 20.91 -41.63
C PHE A 282 0.87 20.89 -43.07
N GLU A 283 0.28 21.72 -43.94
CA GLU A 283 0.70 21.85 -45.32
C GLU A 283 2.19 22.26 -45.41
N ASP A 284 2.66 23.03 -44.43
CA ASP A 284 4.07 23.37 -44.23
C ASP A 284 4.98 22.13 -44.06
N ASP A 285 4.58 21.17 -43.23
CA ASP A 285 5.38 19.95 -42.97
C ASP A 285 5.49 19.07 -44.23
N LEU A 286 4.42 19.02 -45.03
CA LEU A 286 4.38 18.30 -46.30
C LEU A 286 5.22 19.00 -47.38
N ILE A 287 5.14 20.33 -47.47
CA ILE A 287 6.00 21.15 -48.35
C ILE A 287 7.48 20.97 -47.94
N LEU A 288 7.78 20.99 -46.64
CA LEU A 288 9.12 20.80 -46.12
C LEU A 288 9.70 19.43 -46.47
N ALA A 289 8.93 18.37 -46.26
CA ALA A 289 9.34 17.02 -46.61
C ALA A 289 9.53 16.84 -48.12
N LYS A 290 8.69 17.49 -48.95
CA LYS A 290 8.85 17.46 -50.41
C LYS A 290 10.12 18.17 -50.87
N LEU A 291 10.42 19.35 -50.30
CA LEU A 291 11.66 20.09 -50.57
C LEU A 291 12.91 19.30 -50.14
N ALA A 292 12.87 18.67 -48.96
CA ALA A 292 13.95 17.84 -48.45
C ALA A 292 14.21 16.61 -49.35
N GLN A 293 13.15 15.93 -49.79
CA GLN A 293 13.22 14.82 -50.74
C GLN A 293 13.86 15.24 -52.08
N GLU A 294 13.46 16.37 -52.66
CA GLU A 294 14.04 16.92 -53.90
C GLU A 294 15.50 17.39 -53.76
N LYS A 295 16.03 17.44 -52.53
CA LYS A 295 17.38 17.90 -52.19
C LYS A 295 18.21 16.85 -51.46
N GLY A 296 17.87 15.57 -51.58
CA GLY A 296 18.67 14.47 -51.03
C GLY A 296 18.83 14.54 -49.51
N THR A 297 17.78 14.98 -48.81
CA THR A 297 17.71 15.05 -47.34
C THR A 297 16.57 14.14 -46.88
N PRO A 298 16.86 12.96 -46.32
CA PRO A 298 15.85 12.05 -45.77
C PRO A 298 15.01 12.70 -44.67
N VAL A 299 13.73 12.33 -44.59
CA VAL A 299 12.79 12.85 -43.60
C VAL A 299 12.06 11.71 -42.89
N VAL A 300 11.97 11.80 -41.58
CA VAL A 300 11.16 10.90 -40.73
C VAL A 300 10.14 11.75 -39.98
N PHE A 301 8.87 11.35 -40.04
CA PHE A 301 7.79 11.97 -39.27
C PHE A 301 7.62 11.28 -37.91
N ILE A 302 7.40 12.07 -36.85
CA ILE A 302 7.27 11.60 -35.47
C ILE A 302 6.01 12.22 -34.87
N LEU A 303 5.02 11.39 -34.55
CA LEU A 303 3.77 11.82 -33.92
C LEU A 303 3.87 11.78 -32.39
N ASN A 304 3.61 12.91 -31.74
CA ASN A 304 3.64 13.07 -30.29
C ASN A 304 2.23 12.91 -29.69
N TYR A 305 1.88 11.67 -29.37
CA TYR A 305 0.53 11.24 -29.00
C TYR A 305 -0.04 11.93 -27.74
N ASP A 306 0.82 12.24 -26.77
CA ASP A 306 0.41 12.90 -25.50
C ASP A 306 -0.02 14.36 -25.68
N ILE A 307 0.38 14.99 -26.79
CA ILE A 307 -0.07 16.33 -27.19
C ILE A 307 -1.27 16.22 -28.13
N ALA A 308 -1.27 15.22 -29.03
CA ALA A 308 -2.42 14.89 -29.90
C ALA A 308 -3.73 14.84 -29.10
N GLN A 309 -3.76 14.07 -28.01
CA GLN A 309 -4.97 13.93 -27.18
C GLN A 309 -5.39 15.23 -26.47
N LYS A 310 -4.42 16.05 -26.04
CA LYS A 310 -4.70 17.27 -25.27
C LYS A 310 -5.25 18.41 -26.13
N ASP A 311 -4.78 18.53 -27.36
CA ASP A 311 -5.25 19.59 -28.26
C ASP A 311 -6.54 19.20 -29.00
N ILE A 312 -6.78 17.92 -29.31
CA ILE A 312 -8.11 17.45 -29.76
C ILE A 312 -9.18 17.74 -28.70
N GLY A 313 -8.89 17.51 -27.42
CA GLY A 313 -9.81 17.84 -26.32
C GLY A 313 -10.20 19.32 -26.27
N LYS A 314 -9.26 20.23 -26.58
CA LYS A 314 -9.53 21.67 -26.68
C LYS A 314 -10.23 22.05 -27.98
N GLU A 315 -9.88 21.43 -29.11
CA GLU A 315 -10.46 21.73 -30.43
C GLU A 315 -11.96 21.42 -30.41
N VAL A 316 -12.37 20.31 -29.79
CA VAL A 316 -13.78 19.97 -29.50
C VAL A 316 -14.44 20.99 -28.55
N GLU A 317 -13.76 21.40 -27.47
CA GLU A 317 -14.30 22.41 -26.54
C GLU A 317 -14.44 23.81 -27.19
N PHE A 318 -13.58 24.14 -28.15
CA PHE A 318 -13.59 25.39 -28.90
C PHE A 318 -14.64 25.40 -30.03
N GLU A 319 -14.85 24.28 -30.73
CA GLU A 319 -16.01 24.14 -31.64
C GLU A 319 -17.34 24.20 -30.86
N LEU A 320 -17.41 23.61 -29.67
CA LEU A 320 -18.58 23.68 -28.78
C LEU A 320 -18.84 25.09 -28.20
N SER A 321 -17.82 25.95 -28.12
CA SER A 321 -18.00 27.37 -27.76
C SER A 321 -18.45 28.20 -28.98
N TRP A 322 -17.77 28.09 -30.12
CA TRP A 322 -18.17 28.74 -31.38
C TRP A 322 -19.59 28.39 -31.82
N SER A 323 -20.03 27.15 -31.59
CA SER A 323 -21.39 26.69 -31.90
C SER A 323 -22.49 27.38 -31.08
N LYS A 324 -22.16 27.98 -29.92
CA LYS A 324 -23.13 28.72 -29.09
C LYS A 324 -23.30 30.17 -29.53
N ASP A 325 -22.20 30.84 -29.86
CA ASP A 325 -22.24 32.26 -30.24
C ASP A 325 -22.93 32.51 -31.59
N ILE A 326 -23.07 31.48 -32.42
CA ILE A 326 -23.79 31.53 -33.71
C ILE A 326 -25.32 31.41 -33.54
N GLN A 327 -25.85 30.99 -32.39
CA GLN A 327 -27.30 30.80 -32.21
C GLN A 327 -28.09 32.02 -31.70
N ASN A 328 -27.42 33.14 -31.39
CA ASN A 328 -28.06 34.29 -30.71
C ASN A 328 -28.18 35.57 -31.56
N THR A 329 -28.17 35.45 -32.90
CA THR A 329 -28.35 36.56 -33.85
C THR A 329 -29.44 36.27 -34.89
N SER A 330 -30.58 35.68 -34.50
CA SER A 330 -31.68 35.34 -35.43
C SER A 330 -33.08 35.26 -34.80
N THR A 331 -33.45 36.19 -33.92
CA THR A 331 -34.87 36.47 -33.61
C THR A 331 -35.11 37.96 -33.35
N SER A 332 -35.86 38.57 -34.29
CA SER A 332 -36.68 39.79 -34.20
C SER A 332 -36.07 41.05 -33.56
#